data_AF-A0A3D5UN48-F1
#
_entry.id   AF-A0A3D5UN48-F1
#
_cell.length_a   1.000
_cell.length_b   1.000
_cell.length_c   1.000
_cell.angle_alpha   90.00
_cell.angle_beta   90.00
_cell.angle_gamma   90.00
#
_symmetry.space_group_name_H-M   'P 1'
#
loop_
_entity.id
_entity.type
_entity.pdbx_description
1 polymer ?
#
loop_
_entity_poly.entity_id
_entity_poly.type
_entity_poly.pdbx_seq_one_letter_code
_entity_poly.pdbx_strand_id
1 'polypeptide(L)'
;AIVNKPIPPVVYECALLGLREGYVPVAPYGRPGTQDLADKVADTTLIADLVLMESHGAIAVDGDAKEALLKANYVEELAELYYRSMMINGGKEPNVLPLEELQKWEYPKEIQL
;
A
#
# COMPACT_ATOMS: atom_id res chain seq x y z
N ALA A 1 -5.27 -5.63 6.37
CA ALA A 1 -5.89 -5.28 7.66
C ALA A 1 -6.17 -6.50 8.55
N ILE A 2 -7.10 -7.40 8.18
CA ILE A 2 -7.59 -8.46 9.08
C ILE A 2 -6.53 -9.52 9.43
N VAL A 3 -5.78 -10.01 8.44
CA VAL A 3 -4.75 -11.05 8.64
C VAL A 3 -3.39 -10.49 9.09
N ASN A 4 -3.35 -9.22 9.50
CA ASN A 4 -2.14 -8.48 9.92
C ASN A 4 -0.93 -8.74 9.01
N LYS A 5 -1.12 -8.57 7.70
CA LYS A 5 -0.12 -8.87 6.67
C LYS A 5 0.13 -7.66 5.78
N PRO A 6 1.39 -7.20 5.64
CA PRO A 6 1.78 -6.20 4.66
C PRO A 6 1.52 -6.67 3.23
N ILE A 7 1.26 -5.74 2.31
CA ILE A 7 1.08 -6.09 0.89
C ILE A 7 2.36 -5.74 0.13
N PRO A 8 3.03 -6.72 -0.50
CA PRO A 8 4.20 -6.45 -1.32
C PRO A 8 3.81 -5.83 -2.67
N PRO A 9 4.74 -5.17 -3.38
CA PRO A 9 4.49 -4.58 -4.69
C PRO A 9 4.44 -5.66 -5.77
N VAL A 10 3.24 -6.19 -6.00
CA VAL A 10 2.98 -7.27 -6.97
C VAL A 10 2.59 -6.76 -8.36
N VAL A 11 2.30 -5.46 -8.46
CA VAL A 11 2.02 -4.73 -9.70
C VAL A 11 2.74 -3.39 -9.70
N TYR A 12 2.96 -2.83 -10.89
CA TYR A 12 3.84 -1.69 -11.08
C TYR A 12 3.23 -0.37 -10.54
N GLU A 13 1.90 -0.28 -10.51
CA GLU A 13 1.11 0.84 -9.97
C GLU A 13 1.44 1.15 -8.50
N CYS A 14 2.08 0.22 -7.79
CA CYS A 14 2.65 0.46 -6.46
C CYS A 14 3.65 1.62 -6.41
N ALA A 15 4.24 2.01 -7.54
CA ALA A 15 5.09 3.20 -7.65
C ALA A 15 4.36 4.49 -7.23
N LEU A 16 3.04 4.56 -7.36
CA LEU A 16 2.21 5.72 -7.00
C LEU A 16 1.91 5.80 -5.49
N LEU A 17 2.24 4.76 -4.72
CA LEU A 17 1.83 4.60 -3.33
C LEU A 17 2.86 5.14 -2.32
N GLY A 18 3.96 5.71 -2.80
CA GLY A 18 5.00 6.29 -1.95
C GLY A 18 5.68 5.26 -1.03
N LEU A 19 5.87 4.02 -1.49
CA LEU A 19 6.43 2.92 -0.68
C LEU A 19 7.94 3.14 -0.42
N ARG A 20 8.31 3.68 0.75
CA ARG A 20 9.72 3.98 1.09
C ARG A 20 10.53 2.75 1.43
N GLU A 21 9.89 1.71 1.94
CA GLU A 21 10.52 0.40 2.22
C GLU A 21 10.04 -0.72 1.28
N GLY A 22 9.30 -0.39 0.23
CA GLY A 22 8.89 -1.36 -0.79
C GLY A 22 7.77 -2.31 -0.38
N TYR A 23 6.85 -1.88 0.49
CA TYR A 23 5.61 -2.59 0.80
C TYR A 23 4.56 -1.63 1.39
N VAL A 24 3.28 -2.03 1.32
CA VAL A 24 2.19 -1.38 2.05
C VAL A 24 2.19 -1.89 3.50
N PRO A 25 2.45 -1.02 4.49
CA PRO A 25 2.58 -1.43 5.89
C PRO A 25 1.23 -1.66 6.57
N VAL A 26 1.27 -2.35 7.72
CA VAL A 26 0.13 -2.50 8.62
C VAL A 26 0.46 -1.83 9.96
N ALA A 27 -0.27 -0.78 10.32
CA ALA A 27 -0.22 -0.19 11.65
C ALA A 27 -0.78 -1.18 12.68
N PRO A 28 -0.10 -1.36 13.83
CA PRO A 28 -0.60 -2.20 14.91
C PRO A 28 -1.97 -1.76 15.40
N TYR A 29 -2.75 -2.70 15.93
CA TYR A 29 -4.09 -2.39 16.45
C TYR A 29 -4.05 -1.27 17.51
N GLY A 30 -4.97 -0.33 17.37
CA GLY A 30 -5.35 0.66 18.37
C GLY A 30 -6.87 0.80 18.33
N ARG A 31 -7.50 1.08 19.49
CA ARG A 31 -8.96 1.20 19.54
C ARG A 31 -9.40 2.40 18.68
N PRO A 32 -10.40 2.25 17.79
CA PRO A 32 -10.88 3.36 16.97
C PRO A 32 -11.25 4.60 17.79
N GLY A 33 -10.85 5.79 17.31
CA GLY A 33 -11.10 7.07 17.97
C GLY A 33 -10.17 7.39 19.15
N THR A 34 -9.05 6.68 19.31
CA THR A 34 -8.05 6.96 20.37
C THR A 34 -6.78 7.60 19.84
N GLN A 35 -6.08 8.36 20.68
CA GLN A 35 -4.77 8.94 20.38
C GLN A 35 -3.73 7.84 20.07
N ASP A 36 -3.78 6.73 20.79
CA ASP A 36 -2.91 5.57 20.56
C ASP A 36 -2.99 5.05 19.10
N LEU A 37 -4.20 4.95 18.53
CA LEU A 37 -4.34 4.59 17.11
C LEU A 37 -3.77 5.67 16.20
N ALA A 38 -4.00 6.95 16.50
CA ALA A 38 -3.51 8.05 15.69
C ALA A 38 -1.96 8.07 15.64
N ASP A 39 -1.30 7.89 16.80
CA ASP A 39 0.15 7.87 16.90
C ASP A 39 0.74 6.69 16.10
N LYS A 40 0.18 5.49 16.27
CA LYS A 40 0.61 4.28 15.52
C LYS A 40 0.46 4.45 14.01
N VAL A 41 -0.65 5.03 13.56
CA VAL A 41 -0.87 5.29 12.13
C VAL A 41 0.13 6.32 11.62
N ALA A 42 0.32 7.43 12.35
CA ALA A 42 1.26 8.48 11.97
C ALA A 42 2.69 7.94 11.84
N ASP A 43 3.15 7.16 12.82
CA ASP A 43 4.47 6.53 12.79
C ASP A 43 4.62 5.55 11.60
N THR A 44 3.59 4.74 11.36
CA THR A 44 3.61 3.76 10.26
C THR A 44 3.58 4.42 8.88
N THR A 45 2.99 5.62 8.76
CA THR A 45 2.94 6.40 7.50
C THR A 45 4.33 6.88 7.08
N LEU A 46 5.34 6.81 7.95
CA LEU A 46 6.74 7.06 7.57
C LEU A 46 7.30 6.00 6.60
N ILE A 47 6.65 4.83 6.49
CA ILE A 47 7.05 3.73 5.60
C ILE A 47 6.39 3.88 4.22
N ALA A 48 5.17 4.42 4.15
CA ALA A 48 4.42 4.61 2.91
C ALA A 48 3.36 5.70 3.07
N ASP A 49 2.95 6.32 1.97
CA ASP A 49 1.87 7.33 1.98
C ASP A 49 0.47 6.74 2.22
N LEU A 50 0.41 5.46 2.55
CA LEU A 50 -0.80 4.77 2.93
C LEU A 50 -0.49 3.61 3.88
N VAL A 51 -1.45 3.29 4.72
CA VAL A 51 -1.28 2.35 5.83
C VAL A 51 -2.55 1.52 5.97
N LEU A 52 -2.39 0.19 6.06
CA LEU A 52 -3.46 -0.67 6.54
C LEU A 52 -3.50 -0.58 8.07
N MET A 53 -4.69 -0.57 8.66
CA MET A 53 -4.85 -0.64 10.11
C MET A 53 -5.28 -2.06 10.49
N GLU A 54 -4.55 -2.72 11.38
CA GLU A 54 -4.86 -4.06 11.87
C GLU A 54 -6.32 -4.12 12.36
N SER A 55 -7.06 -5.14 11.88
CA SER A 55 -8.49 -5.36 12.22
C SER A 55 -9.42 -4.15 12.03
N HIS A 56 -9.07 -3.21 11.13
CA HIS A 56 -9.84 -1.99 10.92
C HIS A 56 -10.06 -1.70 9.43
N GLY A 57 -9.11 -1.05 8.76
CA GLY A 57 -9.29 -0.58 7.38
C GLY A 57 -7.98 -0.08 6.77
N ALA A 58 -8.03 1.00 6.00
CA ALA A 58 -6.87 1.67 5.43
C ALA A 58 -6.99 3.19 5.56
N ILE A 59 -5.85 3.87 5.59
CA ILE A 59 -5.73 5.33 5.50
C ILE A 59 -4.70 5.63 4.41
N ALA A 60 -4.96 6.63 3.58
CA ALA A 60 -4.02 7.19 2.62
C ALA A 60 -3.85 8.68 2.86
N VAL A 61 -2.65 9.20 2.61
CA VAL A 61 -2.30 10.60 2.78
C VAL A 61 -1.62 11.15 1.53
N ASP A 62 -1.83 12.44 1.29
CA ASP A 62 -1.13 13.22 0.29
C ASP A 62 -1.23 14.72 0.65
N GLY A 63 -0.50 15.56 -0.06
CA GLY A 63 -0.67 17.01 -0.02
C GLY A 63 -1.95 17.48 -0.74
N ASP A 64 -2.51 16.67 -1.64
CA ASP A 64 -3.79 16.93 -2.32
C ASP A 64 -4.85 15.86 -2.00
N ALA A 65 -6.10 16.30 -1.76
CA ALA A 65 -7.17 15.39 -1.37
C ALA A 65 -7.57 14.40 -2.48
N LYS A 66 -7.43 14.76 -3.76
CA LYS A 66 -7.72 13.86 -4.88
C LYS A 66 -6.63 12.80 -5.00
N GLU A 67 -5.37 13.18 -4.82
CA GLU A 67 -4.25 12.23 -4.80
C GLU A 67 -4.36 11.25 -3.62
N ALA A 68 -4.74 11.73 -2.43
CA ALA A 68 -5.00 10.85 -1.29
C ALA A 68 -6.15 9.85 -1.58
N LEU A 69 -7.23 10.31 -2.22
CA LEU A 69 -8.33 9.45 -2.63
C LEU A 69 -7.90 8.45 -3.71
N LEU A 70 -7.07 8.87 -4.66
CA LEU A 70 -6.52 8.01 -5.70
C LEU A 70 -5.68 6.88 -5.09
N LYS A 71 -4.76 7.20 -4.18
CA LYS A 71 -3.99 6.20 -3.42
C LYS A 71 -4.87 5.25 -2.62
N ALA A 72 -5.95 5.75 -2.01
CA ALA A 72 -6.92 4.92 -1.29
C ALA A 72 -7.64 3.91 -2.20
N ASN A 73 -7.98 4.30 -3.43
CA ASN A 73 -8.55 3.36 -4.42
C ASN A 73 -7.52 2.32 -4.89
N TYR A 74 -6.28 2.75 -5.17
CA TYR A 74 -5.24 1.84 -5.61
C TYR A 74 -4.87 0.79 -4.56
N VAL A 75 -4.84 1.13 -3.26
CA VAL A 75 -4.55 0.11 -2.24
C VAL A 75 -5.66 -0.93 -2.13
N GLU A 76 -6.92 -0.56 -2.36
CA GLU A 76 -8.03 -1.51 -2.36
C GLU A 76 -7.91 -2.49 -3.54
N GLU A 77 -7.65 -1.97 -4.74
CA GLU A 77 -7.41 -2.81 -5.93
C GLU A 77 -6.19 -3.72 -5.72
N LEU A 78 -5.08 -3.18 -5.20
CA LEU A 78 -3.88 -3.95 -4.87
C LEU A 78 -4.17 -5.05 -3.85
N ALA A 79 -4.95 -4.75 -2.81
CA ALA A 79 -5.35 -5.73 -1.79
C ALA A 79 -6.20 -6.85 -2.39
N GLU A 80 -7.11 -6.52 -3.31
CA GLU A 80 -7.92 -7.50 -4.03
C GLU A 80 -7.05 -8.40 -4.93
N LEU A 81 -6.16 -7.81 -5.74
CA LEU A 81 -5.23 -8.54 -6.60
C LEU A 81 -4.35 -9.48 -5.77
N TYR A 82 -3.79 -8.98 -4.67
CA TYR A 82 -2.95 -9.75 -3.77
C TYR A 82 -3.72 -10.90 -3.12
N TYR A 83 -4.90 -10.64 -2.58
CA TYR A 83 -5.76 -11.67 -2.00
C TYR A 83 -6.11 -12.77 -2.99
N ARG A 84 -6.56 -12.40 -4.20
CA ARG A 84 -6.90 -13.34 -5.27
C ARG A 84 -5.68 -14.16 -5.71
N SER A 85 -4.52 -13.53 -5.84
CA SER A 85 -3.26 -14.20 -6.17
C SER A 85 -2.89 -15.25 -5.13
N MET A 86 -2.95 -14.89 -3.84
CA MET A 86 -2.71 -15.83 -2.75
C MET A 86 -3.70 -17.00 -2.76
N MET A 87 -4.98 -16.74 -3.02
CA MET A 87 -6.00 -17.81 -3.11
C MET A 87 -5.73 -18.79 -4.26
N ILE A 88 -5.40 -18.28 -5.45
CA ILE A 88 -5.12 -19.09 -6.64
C ILE A 88 -3.83 -19.88 -6.46
N ASN A 89 -2.81 -19.28 -5.84
CA ASN A 89 -1.50 -19.89 -5.64
C ASN A 89 -1.38 -20.74 -4.36
N GLY A 90 -2.51 -21.05 -3.71
CA GLY A 90 -2.55 -21.90 -2.51
C GLY A 90 -1.81 -21.31 -1.31
N GLY A 91 -1.86 -19.99 -1.15
CA GLY A 91 -1.21 -19.23 -0.08
C GLY A 91 0.28 -18.93 -0.31
N LYS A 92 0.83 -19.27 -1.48
CA LYS A 92 2.21 -18.93 -1.83
C LYS A 92 2.30 -17.50 -2.36
N GLU A 93 3.31 -16.77 -1.90
CA GLU A 93 3.57 -15.39 -2.33
C GLU A 93 3.75 -15.31 -3.86
N PRO A 94 3.14 -14.31 -4.52
CA PRO A 94 3.45 -13.98 -5.90
C PRO A 94 4.84 -13.36 -6.05
N ASN A 95 5.27 -13.18 -7.30
CA ASN A 95 6.48 -12.42 -7.61
C ASN A 95 6.33 -10.96 -7.14
N VAL A 96 7.40 -10.44 -6.57
CA VAL A 96 7.47 -9.06 -6.04
C VAL A 96 8.41 -8.25 -6.91
N LEU A 97 8.01 -7.02 -7.24
CA LEU A 97 8.87 -6.06 -7.92
C LEU A 97 9.85 -5.44 -6.91
N PRO A 98 11.16 -5.41 -7.18
CA PRO A 98 12.11 -4.70 -6.32
C PRO A 98 11.77 -3.22 -6.21
N LEU A 99 12.03 -2.61 -5.05
CA LEU A 99 11.78 -1.18 -4.85
C LEU A 99 12.56 -0.32 -5.86
N GLU A 100 13.78 -0.72 -6.18
CA GLU A 100 14.63 -0.03 -7.16
C GLU A 100 14.00 -0.04 -8.55
N GLU A 101 13.16 -1.02 -8.88
CA GLU A 101 12.45 -1.08 -10.16
C GLU A 101 11.26 -0.11 -10.19
N LEU A 102 10.51 0.00 -9.10
CA LEU A 102 9.41 0.96 -8.99
C LEU A 102 9.89 2.41 -9.07
N GLN A 103 11.09 2.69 -8.55
CA GLN A 103 11.70 4.02 -8.60
C GLN A 103 12.13 4.45 -10.00
N LYS A 104 12.24 3.51 -10.95
CA LYS A 104 12.56 3.82 -12.35
C LYS A 104 11.34 4.24 -13.15
N TRP A 105 10.15 4.30 -12.55
CA TRP A 105 8.94 4.62 -13.28
C TRP A 105 9.09 5.96 -14.01
N GLU A 106 9.11 5.87 -15.33
CA GLU A 106 8.99 7.00 -16.23
C GLU A 106 8.10 6.54 -17.38
N TYR A 107 7.28 7.45 -17.89
CA TYR A 107 6.52 7.14 -19.10
C TYR A 107 7.52 6.90 -20.25
N PRO A 108 7.37 5.83 -21.05
CA PRO A 108 8.35 5.50 -22.09
C PRO A 108 8.59 6.67 -23.02
N LYS A 109 9.86 7.02 -23.24
CA LYS A 109 10.28 8.15 -24.08
C LYS A 109 9.89 7.94 -25.55
N GLU A 110 9.64 6.69 -25.94
CA GLU A 110 9.22 6.27 -27.26
C GLU A 110 7.73 6.55 -27.54
N ILE A 111 6.93 6.81 -26.51
CA ILE A 111 5.49 7.07 -26.65
C ILE A 111 5.24 8.57 -26.50
N GLN A 112 5.01 9.25 -27.62
CA GLN A 112 4.53 10.63 -27.64
C GLN A 112 2.99 10.62 -27.53
N LEU A 113 2.48 11.17 -26.43
CA LEU A 113 1.05 11.45 -26.22
C LEU A 113 0.63 12.78 -26.86
#